data_AF-M3WTK6-F1
#
_entry.id   AF-M3WTK6-F1
#
_cell.length_a   1.000
_cell.length_b   1.000
_cell.length_c   1.000
_cell.angle_alpha   90.00
_cell.angle_beta   90.00
_cell.angle_gamma   90.00
#
_symmetry.space_group_name_H-M   'P 1'
#
loop_
_entity.id
_entity.type
_entity.pdbx_description
1 polymer ?
#
loop_
_entity_poly.entity_id
_entity_poly.type
_entity_poly.pdbx_seq_one_letter_code
_entity_poly.pdbx_strand_id
1 'polypeptide(L)'
;MAALSVSGVTRRGLTWIVLGAPRREFWSRFRKEKKLVVAETVEEAKKEPILVCPPLRSRTYIPPEDLQSRLESCVKEIFGSSVGNSWQDVSLEDGLLKFSFLARLADDLGHAVPNSRLHQMCRVRDVLDFYNVPIRDQSKFDELTASNLPPNVKITWGY
;
A
#
# COMPACT_ATOMS: atom_id res chain seq x y z
N MET A 1 35.72 -7.92 65.62
CA MET A 1 37.16 -7.65 65.84
C MET A 1 37.94 -8.25 64.69
N ALA A 2 39.01 -7.56 64.25
CA ALA A 2 40.00 -7.94 63.21
C ALA A 2 39.44 -8.05 61.76
N ALA A 3 39.72 -7.20 60.77
CA ALA A 3 40.96 -6.47 60.39
C ALA A 3 42.10 -7.49 60.20
N LEU A 4 42.74 -7.74 59.06
CA LEU A 4 43.32 -6.96 57.96
C LEU A 4 43.77 -8.03 56.92
N SER A 5 43.86 -7.78 55.61
CA SER A 5 45.09 -7.21 55.06
C SER A 5 44.92 -6.67 53.65
N VAL A 6 45.57 -5.52 53.47
CA VAL A 6 45.71 -4.66 52.30
C VAL A 6 46.92 -5.10 51.46
N SER A 7 46.84 -4.92 50.12
CA SER A 7 47.88 -4.38 49.22
C SER A 7 47.32 -4.42 47.80
N GLY A 8 47.26 -3.38 46.95
CA GLY A 8 47.93 -2.09 46.93
C GLY A 8 48.58 -1.89 45.54
N VAL A 9 48.39 -0.69 44.95
CA VAL A 9 49.29 -0.03 43.96
C VAL A 9 49.20 -0.59 42.50
N THR A 10 49.05 0.16 41.38
CA THR A 10 49.03 1.59 41.02
C THR A 10 48.42 1.82 39.64
N ARG A 11 47.96 3.06 39.45
CA ARG A 11 47.80 3.85 38.21
C ARG A 11 48.63 3.40 37.00
N ARG A 12 48.01 3.48 35.81
CA ARG A 12 48.51 4.23 34.64
C ARG A 12 47.40 4.38 33.62
N GLY A 13 47.10 5.64 33.27
CA GLY A 13 46.22 5.96 32.15
C GLY A 13 46.88 5.64 30.82
N LEU A 14 46.04 5.30 29.84
CA LEU A 14 46.42 5.20 28.45
C LEU A 14 45.32 5.86 27.62
N THR A 15 45.60 7.09 27.21
CA THR A 15 44.88 7.80 26.16
C THR A 15 45.13 7.11 24.81
N TRP A 16 44.07 6.85 24.07
CA TRP A 16 44.16 6.68 22.62
C TRP A 16 43.10 7.56 21.96
N ILE A 17 43.58 8.62 21.30
CA ILE A 17 42.84 9.32 20.26
C ILE A 17 43.30 8.69 18.96
N VAL A 18 42.38 8.10 18.20
CA VAL A 18 42.56 7.88 16.75
C VAL A 18 41.27 8.35 16.07
N LEU A 19 41.42 9.40 15.27
CA LEU A 19 40.46 9.91 14.29
C LEU A 19 40.02 8.78 13.35
N GLY A 20 38.72 8.68 13.06
CA GLY A 20 38.21 7.75 12.05
C GLY A 20 36.74 7.96 11.70
N ALA A 21 36.54 8.75 10.65
CA ALA A 21 35.40 8.97 9.75
C ALA A 21 34.23 7.91 9.69
N PRO A 22 33.05 8.29 9.15
CA PRO A 22 31.77 7.69 9.46
C PRO A 22 31.50 6.35 8.77
N ARG A 23 30.81 5.49 9.50
CA ARG A 23 30.34 4.16 9.06
C ARG A 23 29.09 4.28 8.19
N ARG A 24 29.24 4.53 6.89
CA ARG A 24 28.23 4.20 5.85
C ARG A 24 28.89 4.00 4.50
N GLU A 25 29.16 2.74 4.15
CA GLU A 25 29.42 2.27 2.78
C GLU A 25 29.42 0.72 2.80
N PHE A 26 28.26 0.12 3.12
CA PHE A 26 28.05 -1.34 3.11
C PHE A 26 27.19 -1.78 1.92
N TRP A 27 27.24 -1.06 0.79
CA TRP A 27 26.55 -1.47 -0.44
C TRP A 27 27.37 -1.11 -1.65
N SER A 28 28.62 -1.55 -1.69
CA SER A 28 29.45 -1.45 -2.88
C SER A 28 30.23 -2.74 -3.11
N ARG A 29 29.80 -3.43 -4.17
CA ARG A 29 30.64 -4.26 -5.05
C ARG A 29 30.98 -5.69 -4.59
N PHE A 30 30.10 -6.62 -4.95
CA PHE A 30 30.53 -7.96 -5.40
C PHE A 30 29.78 -8.34 -6.69
N ARG A 31 30.20 -7.77 -7.82
CA ARG A 31 29.88 -8.32 -9.15
C ARG A 31 31.14 -9.02 -9.64
N LYS A 32 31.14 -10.35 -9.59
CA LYS A 32 32.20 -11.18 -10.17
C LYS A 32 32.19 -10.99 -11.69
N GLU A 33 33.31 -10.56 -12.25
CA GLU A 33 33.56 -10.60 -13.68
C GLU A 33 33.71 -12.07 -14.12
N LYS A 34 32.81 -12.55 -14.97
CA LYS A 34 33.03 -13.73 -15.80
C LYS A 34 33.40 -13.24 -17.20
N LYS A 35 34.55 -13.70 -17.69
CA LYS A 35 35.14 -13.37 -18.99
C LYS A 35 34.19 -13.69 -20.16
N LEU A 36 34.24 -12.81 -21.15
CA LEU A 36 33.63 -12.88 -22.47
C LEU A 36 34.10 -14.12 -23.26
N VAL A 37 33.14 -14.85 -23.83
CA VAL A 37 33.33 -15.70 -25.03
C VAL A 37 32.30 -15.24 -26.04
N VAL A 38 32.80 -14.82 -27.19
CA VAL A 38 32.07 -14.30 -28.34
C VAL A 38 31.26 -15.42 -28.98
N ALA A 39 29.94 -15.22 -29.06
CA ALA A 39 29.10 -15.83 -30.07
C ALA A 39 28.18 -14.73 -30.60
N GLU A 40 28.36 -14.38 -31.86
CA GLU A 40 27.52 -13.45 -32.59
C GLU A 40 26.08 -13.99 -32.58
N THR A 41 25.23 -13.30 -31.83
CA THR A 41 23.79 -13.29 -32.06
C THR A 41 23.46 -11.87 -32.43
N VAL A 42 22.65 -11.71 -33.48
CA VAL A 42 22.08 -10.41 -33.85
C VAL A 42 21.24 -9.97 -32.65
N GLU A 43 21.85 -9.12 -31.81
CA GLU A 43 21.19 -8.46 -30.70
C GLU A 43 20.18 -7.49 -31.32
N GLU A 44 18.96 -7.99 -31.54
CA GLU A 44 17.80 -7.11 -31.60
C GLU A 44 17.83 -6.30 -30.32
N ALA A 45 18.20 -5.02 -30.46
CA ALA A 45 18.23 -4.07 -29.36
C ALA A 45 16.86 -4.07 -28.68
N LYS A 46 16.74 -4.82 -27.59
CA LYS A 46 15.59 -4.79 -26.69
C LYS A 46 15.54 -3.37 -26.15
N LYS A 47 14.74 -2.51 -26.78
CA LYS A 47 14.41 -1.19 -26.26
C LYS A 47 14.00 -1.40 -24.81
N GLU A 48 14.79 -0.87 -23.88
CA GLU A 48 14.39 -0.82 -22.49
C GLU A 48 12.99 -0.20 -22.42
N PRO A 49 12.02 -0.84 -21.75
CA PRO A 49 10.66 -0.31 -21.73
C PRO A 49 10.70 1.05 -21.04
N ILE A 50 10.42 2.10 -21.80
CA ILE A 50 10.30 3.46 -21.27
C ILE A 50 9.07 3.46 -20.37
N LEU A 51 9.28 3.50 -19.06
CA LEU A 51 8.19 3.60 -18.09
C LEU A 51 7.68 5.04 -18.07
N VAL A 52 6.52 5.25 -18.70
CA VAL A 52 5.82 6.54 -18.70
C VAL A 52 4.87 6.60 -17.51
N CYS A 53 4.78 7.76 -16.86
CA CYS A 53 3.83 7.98 -15.78
C CYS A 53 2.39 7.86 -16.29
N PRO A 54 1.54 7.00 -15.70
CA PRO A 54 0.14 6.90 -16.08
C PRO A 54 -0.65 8.15 -15.65
N PRO A 55 -1.81 8.42 -16.26
CA PRO A 55 -2.68 9.50 -15.81
C PRO A 55 -3.20 9.24 -14.39
N LEU A 56 -3.42 10.32 -13.65
CA LEU A 56 -4.04 10.24 -12.33
C LEU A 56 -5.51 9.81 -12.45
N ARG A 57 -5.94 8.93 -11.54
CA ARG A 57 -7.32 8.46 -11.48
C ARG A 57 -8.16 9.37 -10.59
N SER A 58 -9.41 9.62 -10.99
CA SER A 58 -10.43 10.22 -10.13
C SER A 58 -10.70 9.32 -8.92
N ARG A 59 -11.07 9.93 -7.79
CA ARG A 59 -11.46 9.21 -6.57
C ARG A 59 -12.98 9.05 -6.45
N THR A 60 -13.74 9.56 -7.42
CA THR A 60 -15.19 9.38 -7.45
C THR A 60 -15.50 7.89 -7.59
N TYR A 61 -16.43 7.42 -6.77
CA TYR A 61 -16.88 6.04 -6.74
C TYR A 61 -18.40 6.01 -6.71
N ILE A 62 -18.98 5.19 -7.59
CA ILE A 62 -20.41 4.97 -7.70
C ILE A 62 -20.65 3.47 -7.55
N PRO A 63 -21.46 3.02 -6.58
CA PRO A 63 -21.75 1.61 -6.38
C PRO A 63 -22.47 1.05 -7.62
N PRO A 64 -21.97 -0.02 -8.23
CA PRO A 64 -22.63 -0.65 -9.36
C PRO A 64 -23.85 -1.45 -8.89
N GLU A 65 -24.86 -1.59 -9.74
CA GLU A 65 -26.10 -2.33 -9.40
C GLU A 65 -25.84 -3.83 -9.15
N ASP A 66 -24.82 -4.38 -9.80
CA ASP A 66 -24.36 -5.77 -9.68
C ASP A 66 -23.29 -5.96 -8.59
N LEU A 67 -23.18 -5.03 -7.62
CA LEU A 67 -22.19 -5.12 -6.55
C LEU A 67 -22.29 -6.43 -5.76
N GLN A 68 -23.51 -6.85 -5.40
CA GLN A 68 -23.71 -8.06 -4.59
C GLN A 68 -23.26 -9.33 -5.31
N SER A 69 -23.59 -9.46 -6.60
CA SER A 69 -23.22 -10.63 -7.40
C SER A 69 -21.71 -10.68 -7.67
N ARG A 70 -21.07 -9.52 -7.88
CA ARG A 70 -19.60 -9.43 -7.99
C ARG A 70 -18.89 -9.85 -6.70
N LEU A 71 -19.37 -9.37 -5.56
CA LEU A 71 -18.83 -9.74 -4.25
C LEU A 71 -19.00 -11.24 -3.99
N GLU A 72 -20.20 -11.78 -4.22
CA GLU A 72 -20.47 -13.22 -4.07
C GLU A 72 -19.55 -14.07 -4.96
N SER A 73 -19.36 -13.66 -6.21
CA SER A 73 -18.45 -14.34 -7.14
C SER A 73 -17.00 -14.30 -6.65
N CYS A 74 -16.52 -13.13 -6.22
CA CYS A 74 -15.18 -12.99 -5.65
C CYS A 74 -14.99 -13.85 -4.38
N VAL A 75 -16.01 -13.92 -3.52
CA VAL A 75 -15.96 -14.76 -2.31
C VAL A 75 -15.86 -16.23 -2.70
N LYS A 76 -16.70 -16.72 -3.61
CA LYS A 76 -16.67 -18.13 -4.05
C LYS A 76 -15.34 -18.51 -4.70
N GLU A 77 -14.71 -17.58 -5.42
CA GLU A 77 -13.42 -17.83 -6.06
C GLU A 77 -12.25 -17.88 -5.07
N ILE A 78 -12.27 -17.06 -4.01
CA ILE A 78 -11.13 -16.95 -3.07
C ILE A 78 -11.29 -17.88 -1.86
N PHE A 79 -12.50 -17.98 -1.31
CA PHE A 79 -12.81 -18.82 -0.15
C PHE A 79 -13.32 -20.21 -0.54
N GLY A 80 -13.66 -20.42 -1.81
CA GLY A 80 -14.14 -21.68 -2.37
C GLY A 80 -15.66 -21.80 -2.47
N SER A 81 -16.13 -22.80 -3.23
CA SER A 81 -17.55 -23.05 -3.50
C SER A 81 -18.33 -23.63 -2.31
N SER A 82 -17.66 -23.93 -1.18
CA SER A 82 -18.30 -24.37 0.06
C SER A 82 -19.02 -23.25 0.80
N VAL A 83 -18.79 -21.99 0.42
CA VAL A 83 -19.51 -20.84 0.98
C VAL A 83 -20.96 -20.91 0.54
N GLY A 84 -21.84 -21.34 1.45
CA GLY A 84 -23.28 -21.43 1.24
C GLY A 84 -23.97 -20.06 1.19
N ASN A 85 -25.29 -20.05 1.40
CA ASN A 85 -26.13 -18.85 1.29
C ASN A 85 -25.73 -17.71 2.26
N SER A 86 -25.02 -18.00 3.35
CA SER A 86 -24.54 -17.02 4.33
C SER A 86 -23.15 -16.47 3.99
N TRP A 87 -22.89 -16.18 2.72
CA TRP A 87 -21.58 -15.71 2.24
C TRP A 87 -21.16 -14.35 2.81
N GLN A 88 -22.11 -13.52 3.21
CA GLN A 88 -21.85 -12.20 3.81
C GLN A 88 -21.29 -12.28 5.24
N ASP A 89 -21.57 -13.39 5.95
CA ASP A 89 -21.15 -13.58 7.34
C ASP A 89 -19.78 -14.26 7.46
N VAL A 90 -19.14 -14.57 6.33
CA VAL A 90 -17.78 -15.12 6.28
C VAL A 90 -16.79 -14.15 6.94
N SER A 91 -15.96 -14.67 7.85
CA SER A 91 -14.94 -13.90 8.55
C SER A 91 -13.70 -13.68 7.67
N LEU A 92 -13.12 -12.49 7.80
CA LEU A 92 -11.89 -12.06 7.12
C LEU A 92 -10.71 -12.04 8.11
N GLU A 93 -10.55 -13.10 8.91
CA GLU A 93 -9.48 -13.21 9.90
C GLU A 93 -8.13 -13.59 9.28
N ASP A 94 -8.14 -14.44 8.25
CA ASP A 94 -6.94 -14.81 7.51
C ASP A 94 -6.46 -13.61 6.67
N GLY A 95 -5.27 -13.11 7.02
CA GLY A 95 -4.66 -11.96 6.35
C GLY A 95 -4.38 -12.17 4.87
N LEU A 96 -4.06 -13.40 4.43
CA LEU A 96 -3.78 -13.70 3.02
C LEU A 96 -5.05 -13.73 2.18
N LEU A 97 -6.12 -14.35 2.70
CA LEU A 97 -7.42 -14.37 2.05
C LEU A 97 -8.03 -12.97 2.03
N LYS A 98 -7.95 -12.23 3.13
CA LYS A 98 -8.39 -10.83 3.22
C LYS A 98 -7.65 -9.94 2.22
N PHE A 99 -6.32 -10.08 2.12
CA PHE A 99 -5.53 -9.34 1.16
C PHE A 99 -5.97 -9.65 -0.27
N SER A 100 -6.03 -10.93 -0.63
CA SER A 100 -6.43 -11.37 -1.98
C SER A 100 -7.82 -10.87 -2.36
N PHE A 101 -8.76 -10.94 -1.41
CA PHE A 101 -10.14 -10.47 -1.60
C PHE A 101 -10.21 -8.96 -1.81
N LEU A 102 -9.62 -8.17 -0.91
CA LEU A 102 -9.65 -6.71 -1.01
C LEU A 102 -8.84 -6.18 -2.20
N ALA A 103 -7.73 -6.83 -2.56
CA ALA A 103 -6.93 -6.46 -3.73
C ALA A 103 -7.73 -6.67 -5.02
N ARG A 104 -8.38 -7.83 -5.17
CA ARG A 104 -9.23 -8.11 -6.32
C ARG A 104 -10.38 -7.12 -6.45
N LEU A 105 -11.06 -6.79 -5.35
CA LEU A 105 -12.13 -5.78 -5.38
C LEU A 105 -11.61 -4.39 -5.73
N ALA A 106 -10.41 -4.03 -5.27
CA ALA A 106 -9.80 -2.75 -5.62
C ALA A 106 -9.46 -2.67 -7.12
N ASP A 107 -9.02 -3.78 -7.72
CA ASP A 107 -8.75 -3.86 -9.16
C ASP A 107 -10.06 -3.85 -9.97
N ASP A 108 -11.07 -4.62 -9.56
CA ASP A 108 -12.35 -4.75 -10.26
C ASP A 108 -13.22 -3.48 -10.16
N LEU A 109 -13.26 -2.82 -8.99
CA LEU A 109 -14.09 -1.63 -8.75
C LEU A 109 -13.31 -0.32 -8.88
N GLY A 110 -11.99 -0.37 -9.00
CA GLY A 110 -11.13 0.82 -9.02
C GLY A 110 -11.14 1.63 -7.72
N HIS A 111 -11.68 1.06 -6.63
CA HIS A 111 -11.83 1.73 -5.34
C HIS A 111 -11.25 0.87 -4.22
N ALA A 112 -10.15 1.32 -3.63
CA ALA A 112 -9.43 0.60 -2.57
C ALA A 112 -9.87 1.04 -1.17
N VAL A 113 -9.91 0.09 -0.24
CA VAL A 113 -10.21 0.36 1.18
C VAL A 113 -9.02 1.09 1.83
N PRO A 114 -9.25 2.22 2.54
CA PRO A 114 -8.17 2.94 3.21
C PRO A 114 -7.66 2.18 4.45
N ASN A 115 -6.38 2.36 4.77
CA ASN A 115 -5.72 1.71 5.92
C ASN A 115 -6.45 1.92 7.26
N SER A 116 -7.05 3.10 7.45
CA SER A 116 -7.83 3.42 8.64
C SER A 116 -9.09 2.57 8.80
N ARG A 117 -9.65 2.00 7.72
CA ARG A 117 -10.84 1.13 7.76
C ARG A 117 -10.51 -0.35 7.67
N LEU A 118 -9.27 -0.75 7.36
CA LEU A 118 -8.91 -2.16 7.22
C LEU A 118 -9.17 -2.98 8.48
N HIS A 119 -8.99 -2.41 9.67
CA HIS A 119 -9.28 -3.09 10.94
C HIS A 119 -10.78 -3.30 11.20
N GLN A 120 -11.64 -2.56 10.50
CA GLN A 120 -13.11 -2.67 10.61
C GLN A 120 -13.68 -3.70 9.63
N MET A 121 -12.91 -4.10 8.62
CA MET A 121 -13.29 -5.12 7.65
C MET A 121 -13.09 -6.52 8.25
N CYS A 122 -14.01 -6.93 9.12
CA CYS A 122 -13.93 -8.21 9.84
C CYS A 122 -14.76 -9.29 9.13
N ARG A 123 -15.83 -8.90 8.44
CA ARG A 123 -16.70 -9.78 7.66
C ARG A 123 -16.91 -9.23 6.26
N VAL A 124 -17.39 -10.08 5.36
CA VAL A 124 -17.76 -9.66 3.99
C VAL A 124 -18.88 -8.61 4.02
N ARG A 125 -19.81 -8.68 4.98
CA ARG A 125 -20.83 -7.64 5.19
C ARG A 125 -20.24 -6.25 5.38
N ASP A 126 -19.19 -6.12 6.19
CA ASP A 126 -18.54 -4.82 6.45
C ASP A 126 -17.96 -4.22 5.15
N VAL A 127 -17.45 -5.08 4.28
CA VAL A 127 -16.91 -4.70 2.96
C VAL A 127 -18.05 -4.29 2.02
N LEU A 128 -19.15 -5.03 2.01
CA LEU A 128 -20.34 -4.70 1.24
C LEU A 128 -20.92 -3.34 1.66
N ASP A 129 -21.04 -3.09 2.96
CA ASP A 129 -21.51 -1.81 3.51
C ASP A 129 -20.58 -0.66 3.13
N PHE A 130 -19.26 -0.89 3.12
CA PHE A 130 -18.28 0.10 2.64
C PHE A 130 -18.49 0.46 1.17
N TYR A 131 -18.64 -0.54 0.29
CA TYR A 131 -18.82 -0.32 -1.14
C TYR A 131 -20.23 0.12 -1.54
N ASN A 132 -21.22 0.10 -0.65
CA ASN A 132 -22.53 0.69 -0.92
C ASN A 132 -22.53 2.22 -0.83
N VAL A 133 -21.50 2.83 -0.23
CA VAL A 133 -21.43 4.27 -0.01
C VAL A 133 -20.74 4.97 -1.20
N PRO A 134 -21.44 5.84 -1.96
CA PRO A 134 -20.83 6.58 -3.05
C PRO A 134 -19.84 7.64 -2.53
N ILE A 135 -18.82 7.95 -3.33
CA ILE A 135 -17.81 8.97 -3.03
C ILE A 135 -17.77 9.97 -4.18
N ARG A 136 -17.78 11.26 -3.84
CA ARG A 136 -17.61 12.36 -4.79
C ARG A 136 -16.27 13.03 -4.51
N ASP A 137 -15.46 13.22 -5.54
CA ASP A 137 -14.17 13.92 -5.45
C ASP A 137 -14.21 15.39 -5.88
N GLN A 138 -15.42 15.90 -6.16
CA GLN A 138 -15.66 17.28 -6.52
C GLN A 138 -15.30 18.24 -5.39
N SER A 139 -14.76 19.41 -5.74
CA SER A 139 -14.52 20.46 -4.74
C SER A 139 -15.84 21.04 -4.25
N LYS A 140 -15.80 21.73 -3.11
CA LYS A 140 -16.99 22.44 -2.60
C LYS A 140 -17.49 23.54 -3.53
N PHE A 141 -16.59 24.13 -4.33
CA PHE A 141 -16.98 25.10 -5.34
C PHE A 141 -17.77 24.42 -6.47
N ASP A 142 -17.27 23.29 -6.99
CA ASP A 142 -17.93 22.54 -8.06
C ASP A 142 -19.30 22.01 -7.59
N GLU A 143 -19.38 21.50 -6.36
CA GLU A 143 -20.63 21.05 -5.76
C GLU A 143 -21.67 22.20 -5.65
N LEU A 144 -21.25 23.39 -5.23
CA LEU A 144 -22.13 24.55 -5.10
C LEU A 144 -22.57 25.10 -6.45
N THR A 145 -21.67 25.17 -7.43
CA THR A 145 -22.00 25.67 -8.77
C THR A 145 -22.88 24.71 -9.56
N ALA A 146 -22.80 23.40 -9.29
CA ALA A 146 -23.72 22.40 -9.82
C ALA A 146 -25.10 22.42 -9.13
N SER A 147 -25.24 23.08 -8.00
CA SER A 147 -26.51 23.21 -7.28
C SER A 147 -27.43 24.28 -7.90
N ASN A 148 -28.73 24.22 -7.59
CA ASN A 148 -29.71 25.18 -8.09
C ASN A 148 -29.54 26.54 -7.39
N LEU A 149 -28.57 27.33 -7.85
CA LEU A 149 -28.31 28.65 -7.30
C LEU A 149 -29.47 29.62 -7.64
N PRO A 150 -29.87 30.47 -6.69
CA PRO A 150 -30.81 31.55 -6.95
C PRO A 150 -30.32 32.48 -8.08
N PRO A 151 -31.22 33.07 -8.89
CA PRO A 151 -30.84 33.87 -10.06
C PRO A 151 -30.08 35.15 -9.70
N ASN A 152 -30.15 35.59 -8.45
CA ASN A 152 -29.44 36.74 -7.90
C ASN A 152 -28.03 36.40 -7.37
N VAL A 153 -27.58 35.14 -7.47
CA VAL A 153 -26.26 34.71 -7.01
C VAL A 153 -25.38 34.39 -8.21
N LYS A 154 -24.24 35.08 -8.30
CA LYS A 154 -23.19 34.81 -9.30
C LYS A 154 -21.88 34.55 -8.56
N ILE A 155 -21.30 33.37 -8.77
CA ILE A 155 -20.05 32.97 -8.14
C ILE A 155 -19.01 32.78 -9.23
N THR A 156 -17.83 33.37 -9.08
CA THR A 156 -16.71 33.26 -10.04
C THR A 156 -15.50 32.62 -9.39
N TRP A 157 -14.74 31.82 -10.15
CA TRP A 157 -13.48 31.23 -9.73
C TRP A 157 -12.33 31.90 -10.50
N GLY A 158 -11.40 32.53 -9.78
CA GLY A 158 -10.33 33.38 -10.36
C GLY A 158 -8.92 32.88 -10.07
N TYR A 159 -8.78 31.58 -9.78
CA TYR A 159 -7.48 30.90 -9.67
C TYR A 159 -7.06 30.29 -10.99
#